data_AF-A0A1C4Y5G7-F1
#
_entry.id   AF-A0A1C4Y5G7-F1
#
_cell.length_a   1.000
_cell.length_b   1.000
_cell.length_c   1.000
_cell.angle_alpha   90.00
_cell.angle_beta   90.00
_cell.angle_gamma   90.00
#
_symmetry.space_group_name_H-M   'P 1'
#
loop_
_entity.id
_entity.type
_entity.pdbx_description
1 polymer ?
#
loop_
_entity_poly.entity_id
_entity_poly.type
_entity_poly.pdbx_seq_one_letter_code
_entity_poly.pdbx_strand_id
1 'polypeptide(L)'
;MTVLKGLGEALVLFVIAVAVAAVGVGIWVAVSGGDFRHRLGIALVVVGVLLAVTGDLTLSRIGMLGARSTFGLAPEREDAGGGRVLTGIGIALFVSVPLVVAGILLIV
;
A
#
# COMPACT_ATOMS: atom_id res chain seq x y z
N MET A 1 -4.93 -21.23 7.32
CA MET A 1 -6.01 -20.37 6.77
C MET A 1 -5.67 -18.88 6.86
N THR A 2 -4.98 -18.44 7.92
CA THR A 2 -4.57 -17.05 8.15
C THR A 2 -3.63 -16.50 7.06
N VAL A 3 -2.60 -17.25 6.65
CA VAL A 3 -1.62 -16.82 5.63
C VAL A 3 -2.27 -16.54 4.26
N LEU A 4 -3.16 -17.42 3.80
CA LEU A 4 -3.91 -17.24 2.55
C LEU A 4 -4.78 -15.98 2.59
N LYS A 5 -5.34 -15.65 3.75
CA LYS A 5 -6.13 -14.43 3.95
C LYS A 5 -5.26 -13.17 3.86
N GLY A 6 -4.08 -13.18 4.48
CA GLY A 6 -3.11 -12.09 4.36
C GLY A 6 -2.57 -11.88 2.95
N LEU A 7 -2.31 -12.98 2.22
CA LEU A 7 -1.90 -12.91 0.82
C LEU A 7 -3.01 -12.35 -0.07
N GLY A 8 -4.27 -12.73 0.18
CA GLY A 8 -5.43 -12.17 -0.50
C GLY A 8 -5.58 -10.66 -0.24
N GLU A 9 -5.45 -10.22 1.00
CA GLU A 9 -5.48 -8.80 1.37
C GLU A 9 -4.37 -8.00 0.66
N ALA A 10 -3.15 -8.54 0.63
CA ALA A 10 -2.02 -7.90 -0.07
C ALA A 10 -2.28 -7.80 -1.59
N LEU A 11 -2.79 -8.87 -2.19
CA LEU A 11 -3.08 -8.91 -3.62
C LEU A 11 -4.17 -7.91 -4.00
N VAL A 12 -5.23 -7.80 -3.19
CA VAL A 12 -6.28 -6.79 -3.40
C VAL A 12 -5.71 -5.38 -3.32
N LEU A 13 -4.89 -5.08 -2.31
CA LEU A 13 -4.26 -3.76 -2.17
C LEU A 13 -3.34 -3.44 -3.35
N PHE A 14 -2.55 -4.42 -3.79
CA PHE A 14 -1.68 -4.31 -4.96
C PHE A 14 -2.48 -3.97 -6.22
N VAL A 15 -3.55 -4.73 -6.50
CA VAL A 15 -4.40 -4.51 -7.69
C VAL A 15 -5.04 -3.12 -7.66
N ILE A 16 -5.54 -2.68 -6.50
CA ILE A 16 -6.11 -1.34 -6.35
C ILE A 16 -5.06 -0.26 -6.61
N ALA A 17 -3.87 -0.39 -6.03
CA ALA A 17 -2.79 0.59 -6.21
C ALA A 17 -2.37 0.71 -7.68
N VAL A 18 -2.21 -0.42 -8.37
CA VAL A 18 -1.89 -0.45 -9.81
C VAL A 18 -3.01 0.19 -10.63
N ALA A 19 -4.28 -0.15 -10.34
CA ALA A 19 -5.41 0.41 -11.07
C ALA A 19 -5.50 1.94 -10.91
N VAL A 20 -5.35 2.45 -9.69
CA VAL A 20 -5.37 3.90 -9.41
C VAL A 20 -4.22 4.61 -10.11
N ALA A 21 -3.00 4.05 -10.06
CA ALA A 21 -1.85 4.61 -10.76
C ALA A 21 -2.07 4.63 -12.28
N ALA A 22 -2.59 3.54 -12.86
CA ALA A 22 -2.88 3.44 -14.28
C ALA A 22 -3.93 4.46 -14.73
N VAL A 23 -5.01 4.64 -13.96
CA VAL A 23 -6.04 5.64 -14.26
C VAL A 23 -5.47 7.06 -14.17
N GLY A 24 -4.72 7.38 -13.10
CA GLY A 24 -4.12 8.70 -12.93
C GLY A 24 -3.15 9.05 -14.07
N VAL A 25 -2.29 8.11 -14.45
CA VAL A 25 -1.37 8.28 -15.58
C VAL A 25 -2.13 8.34 -16.91
N GLY A 26 -3.20 7.57 -17.07
CA GLY A 26 -4.05 7.60 -18.27
C GLY A 26 -4.66 8.97 -18.48
N ILE A 27 -5.19 9.59 -17.41
CA ILE A 27 -5.70 10.96 -17.44
C ILE A 27 -4.57 11.94 -17.76
N TRP A 28 -3.41 11.81 -17.11
CA TRP A 28 -2.27 12.69 -17.37
C TRP A 28 -1.82 12.65 -18.83
N VAL A 29 -1.71 11.46 -19.41
CA VAL A 29 -1.34 11.27 -20.82
C VAL A 29 -2.44 11.78 -21.75
N ALA A 30 -3.72 11.57 -21.43
CA ALA A 30 -4.83 12.08 -22.23
C ALA A 30 -4.84 13.62 -22.31
N VAL A 31 -4.44 14.31 -21.24
CA VAL A 31 -4.43 15.78 -21.19
C VAL A 31 -3.13 16.37 -21.77
N SER A 32 -1.97 15.76 -21.47
CA SER A 32 -0.66 16.36 -21.77
C SER A 32 0.06 15.72 -22.97
N GLY A 33 -0.49 14.64 -23.54
CA GLY A 33 0.22 13.77 -24.48
C GLY A 33 1.45 13.09 -23.85
N GLY A 34 2.16 12.28 -24.64
CA GLY A 34 3.41 11.62 -24.24
C GLY A 34 3.31 10.11 -24.06
N ASP A 35 4.40 9.49 -23.61
CA ASP A 35 4.47 8.04 -23.43
C ASP A 35 3.83 7.58 -22.11
N PHE A 36 2.82 6.71 -22.23
CA PHE A 36 2.12 6.13 -21.10
C PHE A 36 3.00 5.14 -20.33
N ARG A 37 3.81 4.35 -21.03
CA ARG A 37 4.60 3.28 -20.41
C ARG A 37 5.63 3.85 -19.44
N HIS A 38 6.43 4.81 -19.88
CA HIS A 38 7.46 5.42 -19.04
C HIS A 38 6.86 6.18 -17.85
N ARG A 39 5.77 6.94 -18.06
CA ARG A 39 5.08 7.66 -16.96
C ARG A 39 4.40 6.73 -15.97
N LEU A 40 3.84 5.61 -16.44
CA LEU A 40 3.30 4.58 -15.57
C LEU A 40 4.39 3.96 -14.72
N GLY A 41 5.56 3.67 -15.30
CA GLY A 41 6.72 3.19 -14.57
C GLY A 41 7.12 4.12 -13.42
N ILE A 42 7.26 5.42 -13.70
CA ILE A 42 7.56 6.43 -12.68
C ILE A 42 6.47 6.48 -11.60
N ALA A 43 5.19 6.48 -11.99
CA ALA A 43 4.09 6.52 -11.04
C ALA A 43 4.07 5.29 -10.11
N LEU A 44 4.32 4.09 -10.63
CA LEU A 44 4.39 2.87 -9.83
C LEU A 44 5.57 2.90 -8.84
N VAL A 45 6.73 3.41 -9.25
CA VAL A 45 7.87 3.59 -8.33
C VAL A 45 7.49 4.58 -7.22
N VAL A 46 6.95 5.74 -7.56
CA VAL A 46 6.56 6.77 -6.59
C VAL A 46 5.51 6.24 -5.61
N VAL A 47 4.45 5.60 -6.11
CA VAL A 47 3.39 5.02 -5.27
C VAL A 47 3.95 3.90 -4.39
N GLY A 48 4.80 3.03 -4.94
CA GLY A 48 5.45 1.96 -4.17
C GLY A 48 6.33 2.51 -3.04
N VAL A 49 7.13 3.54 -3.31
CA VAL A 49 7.95 4.20 -2.27
C VAL A 49 7.06 4.86 -1.21
N LEU A 50 6.01 5.58 -1.62
CA LEU A 50 5.08 6.22 -0.69
C LEU A 50 4.38 5.19 0.20
N LEU A 51 3.94 4.06 -0.36
CA LEU A 51 3.33 2.97 0.41
C LEU A 51 4.32 2.31 1.37
N ALA A 52 5.59 2.17 1.01
CA ALA A 52 6.61 1.65 1.91
C ALA A 52 6.86 2.58 3.11
N VAL A 53 6.97 3.89 2.86
CA VAL A 53 7.21 4.90 3.90
C VAL A 53 5.99 5.11 4.80
N THR A 54 4.79 5.11 4.20
CA THR A 54 3.56 5.36 4.96
C THR A 54 2.98 4.11 5.60
N GLY A 55 3.25 2.91 5.07
CA GLY A 55 2.71 1.64 5.58
C GLY A 55 3.04 1.38 7.05
N ASP A 56 4.15 1.92 7.55
CA ASP A 56 4.51 1.90 8.97
C ASP A 56 3.73 2.97 9.79
N LEU A 57 3.60 4.18 9.24
CA LEU A 57 3.04 5.36 9.92
C LEU A 57 1.50 5.39 9.99
N THR A 58 0.78 4.89 8.97
CA THR A 58 -0.71 4.90 8.95
C THR A 58 -1.32 3.74 9.71
N LEU A 59 -0.76 2.54 9.64
CA LEU A 59 -1.33 1.35 10.30
C LEU A 59 -1.05 1.30 11.80
N SER A 60 0.14 1.74 12.23
CA SER A 60 0.46 1.93 13.65
C SER A 60 -0.55 2.87 14.32
N ARG A 61 -0.96 3.95 13.64
CA ARG A 61 -1.89 4.96 14.19
C ARG A 61 -3.38 4.58 14.11
N ILE A 62 -3.83 3.96 13.02
CA ILE A 62 -5.25 3.61 12.84
C ILE A 62 -5.68 2.45 13.74
N GLY A 63 -4.81 1.46 13.99
CA GLY A 63 -5.07 0.41 14.98
C GLY A 63 -5.20 0.96 16.41
N MET A 64 -4.52 2.07 16.68
CA MET A 64 -4.52 2.73 17.98
C MET A 64 -5.73 3.65 18.22
N LEU A 65 -6.34 4.26 17.19
CA LEU A 65 -7.36 5.30 17.38
C LEU A 65 -8.75 4.79 17.79
N GLY A 66 -9.18 3.63 17.28
CA GLY A 66 -10.55 3.12 17.52
C GLY A 66 -10.84 2.65 18.96
N ALA A 67 -9.85 2.04 19.62
CA ALA A 67 -10.00 1.57 21.00
C ALA A 67 -9.97 2.73 22.02
N ARG A 68 -9.28 3.82 21.69
CA ARG A 68 -8.99 4.94 22.61
C ARG A 68 -10.14 5.93 22.74
N SER A 69 -10.85 6.23 21.65
CA SER A 69 -11.89 7.27 21.65
C SER A 69 -13.24 6.79 22.20
N THR A 70 -13.45 5.48 22.33
CA THR A 70 -14.79 4.92 22.65
C THR A 70 -14.93 4.48 24.11
N PHE A 71 -13.86 4.03 24.78
CA PHE A 71 -13.99 3.37 26.08
C PHE A 71 -13.17 3.95 27.24
N GLY A 72 -12.30 4.95 27.00
CA GLY A 72 -11.53 5.58 28.08
C GLY A 72 -10.68 4.58 28.90
N LEU A 73 -10.26 3.47 28.29
CA LEU A 73 -9.60 2.37 28.99
C LEU A 73 -8.11 2.66 29.20
N ALA A 74 -7.64 2.26 30.39
CA ALA A 74 -6.24 2.34 30.81
C ALA A 74 -5.32 1.51 29.88
N PRO A 75 -4.01 1.80 29.84
CA PRO A 75 -3.09 1.19 28.88
C PRO A 75 -3.03 -0.32 29.12
N GLU A 76 -3.68 -1.10 28.26
CA GLU A 76 -3.45 -2.54 28.25
C GLU A 76 -2.05 -2.83 27.69
N ARG A 77 -1.42 -3.83 28.31
CA ARG A 77 -0.11 -4.34 27.93
C ARG A 77 -0.11 -4.78 26.47
N GLU A 78 1.10 -4.76 25.93
CA GLU A 78 1.55 -5.08 24.58
C GLU A 78 1.13 -6.49 24.11
N ASP A 79 -0.17 -6.76 23.95
CA ASP A 79 -0.64 -7.91 23.21
C ASP A 79 -0.65 -7.54 21.72
N ALA A 80 0.37 -8.05 21.04
CA ALA A 80 0.61 -7.90 19.62
C ALA A 80 -0.62 -8.21 18.75
N GLY A 81 -0.99 -7.27 17.87
CA GLY A 81 -1.60 -7.59 16.57
C GLY A 81 -3.08 -7.99 16.58
N GLY A 82 -3.98 -7.02 16.83
CA GLY A 82 -5.41 -7.19 16.59
C GLY A 82 -5.75 -7.46 15.11
N GLY A 83 -6.00 -8.74 14.78
CA GLY A 83 -6.93 -9.20 13.73
C GLY A 83 -6.60 -8.98 12.25
N ARG A 84 -5.65 -8.12 11.88
CA ARG A 84 -5.20 -7.96 10.48
C ARG A 84 -3.93 -8.78 10.24
N VAL A 85 -4.00 -9.69 9.26
CA VAL A 85 -2.87 -10.55 8.88
C VAL A 85 -1.79 -9.74 8.15
N LEU A 86 -2.20 -8.69 7.42
CA LEU A 86 -1.30 -7.82 6.70
C LEU A 86 -0.81 -6.66 7.59
N THR A 87 0.40 -6.81 8.14
CA THR A 87 1.10 -5.76 8.89
C THR A 87 1.75 -4.75 7.94
N GLY A 88 2.29 -3.63 8.48
CA GLY A 88 3.05 -2.66 7.68
C GLY A 88 4.23 -3.30 6.93
N ILE A 89 4.91 -4.27 7.57
CA ILE A 89 5.97 -5.08 6.94
C ILE A 89 5.41 -5.90 5.77
N GLY A 90 4.21 -6.47 5.91
CA GLY A 90 3.54 -7.20 4.84
C GLY A 90 3.23 -6.32 3.62
N ILE A 91 2.80 -5.07 3.83
CA ILE A 91 2.55 -4.11 2.75
C ILE A 91 3.86 -3.70 2.06
N ALA A 92 4.92 -3.46 2.83
CA ALA A 92 6.23 -3.15 2.27
C ALA A 92 6.74 -4.28 1.35
N LEU A 93 6.70 -5.53 1.82
CA LEU A 93 7.24 -6.67 1.09
C LEU A 93 6.34 -7.14 -0.07
N PHE A 94 5.03 -7.23 0.14
CA PHE A 94 4.12 -7.86 -0.83
C PHE A 94 3.42 -6.87 -1.77
N VAL A 95 3.49 -5.56 -1.50
CA VAL A 95 2.85 -4.54 -2.34
C VAL A 95 3.87 -3.54 -2.86
N SER A 96 4.63 -2.92 -1.95
CA SER A 96 5.53 -1.83 -2.30
C SER A 96 6.71 -2.30 -3.15
N VAL A 97 7.39 -3.38 -2.75
CA VAL A 97 8.50 -3.96 -3.53
C VAL A 97 8.05 -4.40 -4.93
N PRO A 98 6.96 -5.17 -5.11
CA PRO A 98 6.47 -5.51 -6.44
C PRO A 98 6.09 -4.30 -7.29
N LEU A 99 5.49 -3.25 -6.72
CA LEU A 99 5.18 -2.02 -7.46
C LEU A 99 6.45 -1.32 -7.97
N VAL A 100 7.48 -1.21 -7.12
CA VAL A 100 8.74 -0.58 -7.50
C VAL A 100 9.45 -1.37 -8.59
N VAL A 101 9.52 -2.70 -8.44
CA VAL A 101 10.12 -3.58 -9.45
C VAL A 101 9.38 -3.48 -10.79
N ALA A 102 8.05 -3.56 -10.78
CA ALA A 102 7.25 -3.40 -11.97
C ALA A 102 7.45 -2.01 -12.60
N GLY A 103 7.52 -0.96 -11.78
CA GLY A 103 7.77 0.40 -12.23
C GLY A 103 9.12 0.55 -12.92
N ILE A 104 10.20 0.02 -12.33
CA ILE A 104 11.54 0.02 -12.93
C ILE A 104 11.54 -0.73 -14.28
N LEU A 105 10.88 -1.89 -14.35
CA LEU A 105 10.77 -2.68 -15.59
C LEU A 105 9.99 -1.97 -16.72
N LEU A 106 9.15 -0.99 -16.39
CA LEU A 106 8.45 -0.17 -17.38
C LEU A 106 9.27 1.04 -17.82
N ILE A 107 10.21 1.49 -16.99
CA ILE A 107 11.11 2.63 -17.27
C ILE A 107 12.24 2.20 -18.22
N VAL A 108 12.81 1.02 -17.98
CA VAL A 108 13.91 0.41 -18.77
C VAL A 108 13.35 -0.27 -20.03
#